data_AF-A0A5R8KIS5-F1
#
_entry.id   AF-A0A5R8KIS5-F1
#
_cell.length_a   1.000
_cell.length_b   1.000
_cell.length_c   1.000
_cell.angle_alpha   90.00
_cell.angle_beta   90.00
_cell.angle_gamma   90.00
#
_symmetry.space_group_name_H-M   'P 1'
#
loop_
_entity.id
_entity.type
_entity.pdbx_description
1 polymer ?
#
loop_
_entity_poly.entity_id
_entity_poly.type
_entity_poly.pdbx_seq_one_letter_code
_entity_poly.pdbx_strand_id
1 'polypeptide(L)'
;MLRATVFAGIFVLAMLFLTTTQAHGQVLVYRMESTKTKGINYFTFESGYVVAPLLGGESSFLLSSIDGGRAYIESAAGGRLFTAVNEGDRRAVISATTGEGSAQGALVAMGEINHSVRVSGAAFNLTAKVAKTLTGTSVTADDESELTVDEVNQESIGVAGISAVKFTLDERETERANKNGNSVEQAVEVLKLELERQGYVNLNEGDDDDDEDEEEQIEVSELNFRGTEITTDDVLAPVGGMRR
;
A
#
# COMPACT_ATOMS: atom_id res chain seq x y z
N MET A 1 -34.73 -42.04 49.57
CA MET A 1 -34.19 -42.44 48.26
C MET A 1 -33.78 -41.20 47.49
N LEU A 2 -32.47 -41.03 47.29
CA LEU A 2 -31.77 -40.18 46.29
C LEU A 2 -32.28 -40.51 44.86
N ARG A 3 -32.23 -39.71 43.79
CA ARG A 3 -31.64 -38.41 43.42
C ARG A 3 -32.11 -38.04 41.99
N ALA A 4 -31.87 -36.77 41.59
CA ALA A 4 -31.67 -36.27 40.22
C ALA A 4 -32.94 -36.18 39.34
N THR A 5 -33.23 -35.11 38.57
CA THR A 5 -32.41 -34.42 37.56
C THR A 5 -33.13 -33.14 37.12
N VAL A 6 -32.62 -31.94 37.41
CA VAL A 6 -32.89 -30.71 36.62
C VAL A 6 -31.78 -29.68 36.92
N PHE A 7 -30.59 -29.78 36.32
CA PHE A 7 -29.59 -28.70 36.37
C PHE A 7 -28.55 -28.93 35.27
N ALA A 8 -28.91 -28.67 34.00
CA ALA A 8 -27.97 -28.78 32.88
C ALA A 8 -28.32 -27.86 31.70
N GLY A 9 -28.92 -26.68 31.95
CA GLY A 9 -29.45 -25.82 30.88
C GLY A 9 -28.99 -24.36 30.86
N ILE A 10 -28.17 -23.90 31.81
CA ILE A 10 -27.85 -22.46 31.96
C ILE A 10 -26.34 -22.16 31.82
N PHE A 11 -25.48 -23.16 31.59
CA PHE A 11 -24.03 -22.94 31.52
C PHE A 11 -23.47 -22.66 30.11
N VAL A 12 -24.27 -22.75 29.05
CA VAL A 12 -23.81 -22.58 27.66
C VAL A 12 -23.96 -21.13 27.15
N LEU A 13 -24.79 -20.29 27.80
CA LEU A 13 -25.02 -18.90 27.34
C LEU A 13 -23.99 -17.89 27.88
N ALA A 14 -23.14 -18.27 28.84
CA ALA A 14 -22.14 -17.38 29.44
C ALA A 14 -20.78 -17.36 28.72
N MET A 15 -20.56 -18.23 27.73
CA MET A 15 -19.32 -18.27 26.93
C MET A 15 -19.40 -17.48 25.62
N LEU A 16 -20.57 -16.93 25.25
CA LEU A 16 -20.77 -16.25 23.97
C LEU A 16 -20.50 -14.74 24.00
N PHE A 17 -20.04 -14.20 25.13
CA PHE A 17 -19.61 -12.81 25.28
C PHE A 17 -18.18 -12.73 25.83
N LEU A 18 -17.28 -13.56 25.31
CA LEU A 18 -15.89 -13.11 25.16
C LEU A 18 -15.91 -12.04 24.08
N THR A 19 -16.41 -10.85 24.46
CA THR A 19 -16.09 -9.62 23.73
C THR A 19 -14.58 -9.58 23.72
N THR A 20 -13.99 -9.96 22.60
CA THR A 20 -12.63 -9.62 22.25
C THR A 20 -12.56 -8.11 22.36
N THR A 21 -12.21 -7.60 23.54
CA THR A 21 -11.71 -6.26 23.69
C THR A 21 -10.52 -6.22 22.75
N GLN A 22 -10.75 -5.73 21.54
CA GLN A 22 -9.68 -5.30 20.67
C GLN A 22 -8.88 -4.35 21.55
N ALA A 23 -7.70 -4.80 21.98
CA ALA A 23 -6.80 -3.94 22.71
C ALA A 23 -6.60 -2.74 21.79
N HIS A 24 -7.03 -1.55 22.22
CA HIS A 24 -6.78 -0.31 21.50
C HIS A 24 -5.28 -0.23 21.24
N GLY A 25 -4.88 -0.57 20.02
CA GLY A 25 -3.49 -0.74 19.65
C GLY A 25 -2.84 0.61 19.66
N GLN A 26 -1.79 0.80 20.44
CA GLN A 26 -0.91 1.92 20.14
C GLN A 26 -0.13 1.56 18.88
N VAL A 27 -0.09 2.44 17.91
CA VAL A 27 0.54 2.20 16.61
C VAL A 27 1.66 3.21 16.35
N LEU A 28 2.56 2.84 15.45
CA LEU A 28 3.57 3.67 14.85
C LEU A 28 3.31 3.70 13.35
N VAL A 29 3.33 4.90 12.77
CA VAL A 29 3.20 5.10 11.34
C VAL A 29 4.54 5.63 10.82
N TYR A 30 5.18 4.88 9.95
CA TYR A 30 6.39 5.30 9.24
C TYR A 30 6.04 5.61 7.80
N ARG A 31 6.51 6.75 7.30
CA ARG A 31 6.54 7.03 5.87
C ARG A 31 7.73 6.33 5.23
N MET A 32 7.47 5.58 4.17
CA MET A 32 8.47 4.90 3.37
C MET A 32 8.84 5.76 2.15
N GLU A 33 10.14 5.81 1.87
CA GLU A 33 10.72 6.32 0.63
C GLU A 33 11.62 5.21 0.06
N SER A 34 11.48 4.89 -1.22
CA SER A 34 12.33 3.92 -1.92
C SER A 34 13.06 4.61 -3.05
N THR A 35 14.30 4.22 -3.30
CA THR A 35 15.07 4.69 -4.45
C THR A 35 15.74 3.51 -5.12
N LYS A 36 15.39 3.28 -6.39
CA LYS A 36 16.03 2.26 -7.22
C LYS A 36 17.54 2.49 -7.25
N THR A 37 18.29 1.47 -6.85
CA THR A 37 19.76 1.51 -6.85
C THR A 37 20.32 0.78 -8.07
N LYS A 38 19.82 -0.42 -8.34
CA LYS A 38 20.20 -1.25 -9.49
C LYS A 38 19.05 -2.15 -9.87
N GLY A 39 18.91 -2.50 -11.15
CA GLY A 39 18.00 -3.55 -11.57
C GLY A 39 17.83 -3.65 -13.07
N ILE A 40 17.26 -4.76 -13.50
CA ILE A 40 16.88 -5.09 -14.88
C ILE A 40 15.36 -5.30 -14.84
N ASN A 41 14.63 -4.60 -15.72
CA ASN A 41 13.16 -4.62 -15.79
C ASN A 41 12.44 -4.33 -14.46
N TYR A 42 13.15 -3.66 -13.55
CA TYR A 42 12.70 -3.45 -12.18
C TYR A 42 12.08 -2.07 -12.00
N PHE A 43 10.82 -2.06 -11.58
CA PHE A 43 10.09 -0.88 -11.10
C PHE A 43 9.87 -1.02 -9.59
N THR A 44 9.93 0.09 -8.87
CA THR A 44 9.80 0.11 -7.40
C THR A 44 8.77 1.14 -7.03
N PHE A 45 7.94 0.84 -6.03
CA PHE A 45 7.08 1.85 -5.40
C PHE A 45 7.96 2.94 -4.80
N GLU A 46 7.79 4.20 -5.20
CA GLU A 46 8.66 5.29 -4.75
C GLU A 46 8.37 5.70 -3.30
N SER A 47 7.14 5.47 -2.84
CA SER A 47 6.68 5.92 -1.54
C SER A 47 5.72 4.94 -0.88
N GLY A 48 5.34 5.20 0.36
CA GLY A 48 4.34 4.42 1.06
C GLY A 48 4.30 4.69 2.55
N TYR A 49 3.61 3.81 3.27
CA TYR A 49 3.55 3.78 4.72
C TYR A 49 3.76 2.37 5.26
N VAL A 50 4.29 2.30 6.47
CA VAL A 50 4.32 1.09 7.30
C VAL A 50 3.63 1.40 8.62
N VAL A 51 2.64 0.59 8.97
CA VAL A 51 1.92 0.70 10.24
C VAL A 51 2.24 -0.51 11.09
N ALA A 52 2.70 -0.29 12.31
CA ALA A 52 3.10 -1.36 13.22
C ALA A 52 2.67 -1.07 14.66
N PRO A 53 2.49 -2.08 15.52
CA PRO A 53 2.26 -1.88 16.95
C PRO A 53 3.44 -1.14 17.61
N LEU A 54 3.14 -0.27 18.58
CA LEU A 54 4.12 0.54 19.31
C LEU A 54 5.22 -0.29 19.98
N LEU A 55 4.88 -1.49 20.44
CA LEU A 55 5.80 -2.40 21.11
C LEU A 55 6.51 -3.37 20.14
N GLY A 56 6.31 -3.20 18.84
CA GLY A 56 6.72 -4.15 17.81
C GLY A 56 5.70 -5.27 17.63
N GLY A 57 5.84 -5.99 16.53
CA GLY A 57 4.89 -7.00 16.08
C GLY A 57 4.73 -6.97 14.56
N GLU A 58 3.73 -7.69 14.09
CA GLU A 58 3.29 -7.70 12.71
C GLU A 58 2.96 -6.28 12.23
N SER A 59 3.32 -5.96 10.99
CA SER A 59 3.12 -4.65 10.39
C SER A 59 2.50 -4.77 9.01
N SER A 60 1.63 -3.83 8.67
CA SER A 60 1.05 -3.71 7.33
C SER A 60 1.82 -2.66 6.53
N PHE A 61 2.01 -2.95 5.25
CA PHE A 61 2.63 -2.06 4.27
C PHE A 61 1.56 -1.49 3.35
N LEU A 62 1.67 -0.21 3.05
CA LEU A 62 0.87 0.48 2.05
C LEU A 62 1.86 1.13 1.08
N LEU A 63 2.07 0.51 -0.08
CA LEU A 63 3.07 0.94 -1.05
C LEU A 63 2.37 1.77 -2.13
N SER A 64 2.94 2.90 -2.52
CA SER A 64 2.33 3.81 -3.50
C SER A 64 3.30 4.16 -4.63
N SER A 65 2.77 4.11 -5.85
CA SER A 65 3.45 4.48 -7.08
C SER A 65 2.83 5.74 -7.69
N ILE A 66 3.65 6.55 -8.34
CA ILE A 66 3.18 7.59 -9.27
C ILE A 66 3.56 7.29 -10.72
N ASP A 67 4.41 6.29 -10.95
CA ASP A 67 4.80 5.83 -12.28
C ASP A 67 3.65 5.04 -12.91
N GLY A 68 3.26 5.41 -14.14
CA GLY A 68 2.09 4.84 -14.82
C GLY A 68 0.73 5.32 -14.29
N GLY A 69 0.70 6.14 -13.24
CA GLY A 69 -0.53 6.59 -12.59
C GLY A 69 -0.36 6.66 -11.07
N ARG A 70 -1.24 7.40 -10.38
CA ARG A 70 -1.26 7.39 -8.92
C ARG A 70 -1.97 6.12 -8.47
N ALA A 71 -1.21 5.18 -7.93
CA ALA A 71 -1.74 3.89 -7.50
C ALA A 71 -1.14 3.45 -6.16
N TYR A 72 -1.85 2.62 -5.41
CA TYR A 72 -1.35 2.04 -4.17
C TYR A 72 -1.73 0.57 -4.04
N ILE A 73 -0.93 -0.18 -3.29
CA ILE A 73 -1.18 -1.58 -2.93
C ILE A 73 -0.97 -1.77 -1.42
N GLU A 74 -1.86 -2.52 -0.79
CA GLU A 74 -1.72 -2.95 0.59
C GLU A 74 -1.13 -4.37 0.65
N SER A 75 -0.15 -4.55 1.53
CA SER A 75 0.26 -5.86 2.04
C SER A 75 -0.04 -5.93 3.53
N ALA A 76 -1.24 -6.41 3.85
CA ALA A 76 -1.66 -6.68 5.21
C ALA A 76 -0.75 -7.77 5.81
N ALA A 77 -0.26 -7.56 7.03
CA ALA A 77 0.72 -8.45 7.66
C ALA A 77 2.01 -8.67 6.83
N GLY A 78 2.34 -7.76 5.91
CA GLY A 78 3.46 -7.89 4.98
C GLY A 78 4.86 -7.85 5.61
N GLY A 79 4.96 -7.56 6.92
CA GLY A 79 6.23 -7.66 7.62
C GLY A 79 6.11 -7.49 9.13
N ARG A 80 7.20 -7.04 9.75
CA ARG A 80 7.32 -6.90 11.20
C ARG A 80 8.23 -5.75 11.60
N LEU A 81 7.84 -5.06 12.67
CA LEU A 81 8.71 -4.17 13.44
C LEU A 81 9.18 -4.88 14.71
N PHE A 82 10.49 -4.85 15.01
CA PHE A 82 11.03 -5.39 16.25
C PHE A 82 12.27 -4.63 16.71
N THR A 83 12.74 -4.91 17.93
CA THR A 83 14.00 -4.37 18.45
C THR A 83 15.06 -5.46 18.48
N ALA A 84 16.17 -5.25 17.76
CA ALA A 84 17.37 -6.08 17.87
C ALA A 84 18.27 -5.52 18.98
N VAL A 85 18.84 -6.42 19.80
CA VAL A 85 19.69 -6.05 20.94
C VAL A 85 20.99 -6.84 20.88
N ASN A 86 22.12 -6.16 21.00
CA ASN A 86 23.44 -6.79 21.11
C ASN A 86 24.33 -5.97 22.06
N GLU A 87 24.79 -6.56 23.17
CA GLU A 87 25.79 -6.02 24.11
C GLU A 87 25.84 -4.48 24.25
N GLY A 88 24.69 -3.87 24.56
CA GLY A 88 24.57 -2.41 24.78
C GLY A 88 24.09 -1.59 23.58
N ASP A 89 24.06 -2.17 22.38
CA ASP A 89 23.38 -1.59 21.21
C ASP A 89 21.94 -2.11 21.09
N ARG A 90 21.03 -1.21 20.68
CA ARG A 90 19.62 -1.49 20.44
C ARG A 90 19.20 -0.77 19.16
N ARG A 91 18.71 -1.55 18.19
CA ARG A 91 18.23 -1.02 16.90
C ARG A 91 16.78 -1.40 16.71
N ALA A 92 15.96 -0.47 16.25
CA ALA A 92 14.67 -0.81 15.67
C ALA A 92 14.91 -1.43 14.30
N VAL A 93 14.14 -2.44 13.94
CA VAL A 93 14.26 -3.18 12.68
C VAL A 93 12.88 -3.36 12.06
N ILE A 94 12.73 -2.95 10.81
CA ILE A 94 11.60 -3.32 9.94
C ILE A 94 12.10 -4.40 8.99
N SER A 95 11.40 -5.52 8.95
CA SER A 95 11.69 -6.63 8.03
C SER A 95 10.43 -7.09 7.32
N ALA A 96 10.53 -7.34 6.03
CA ALA A 96 9.47 -7.93 5.22
C ALA A 96 10.06 -8.94 4.23
N THR A 97 9.29 -9.97 3.91
CA THR A 97 9.63 -10.95 2.88
C THR A 97 8.36 -11.30 2.13
N THR A 98 8.45 -11.40 0.81
CA THR A 98 7.35 -11.87 -0.04
C THR A 98 7.84 -12.99 -0.94
N GLY A 99 6.93 -13.88 -1.32
CA GLY A 99 7.21 -15.02 -2.17
C GLY A 99 5.91 -15.60 -2.69
N GLU A 100 5.60 -15.36 -3.96
CA GLU A 100 4.46 -15.95 -4.66
C GLU A 100 4.92 -16.39 -6.06
N GLY A 101 4.71 -17.67 -6.40
CA GLY A 101 5.25 -18.25 -7.63
C GLY A 101 6.77 -18.13 -7.72
N SER A 102 7.26 -17.57 -8.83
CA SER A 102 8.68 -17.26 -9.09
C SER A 102 9.13 -15.93 -8.48
N ALA A 103 8.20 -15.06 -8.08
CA ALA A 103 8.50 -13.76 -7.50
C ALA A 103 8.97 -13.91 -6.05
N GLN A 104 10.08 -13.26 -5.71
CA GLN A 104 10.69 -13.23 -4.39
C GLN A 104 11.11 -11.81 -4.03
N GLY A 105 10.92 -11.44 -2.76
CA GLY A 105 11.37 -10.17 -2.25
C GLY A 105 11.76 -10.21 -0.78
N ALA A 106 12.75 -9.41 -0.41
CA ALA A 106 13.17 -9.23 0.96
C ALA A 106 13.54 -7.76 1.22
N LEU A 107 13.08 -7.23 2.35
CA LEU A 107 13.38 -5.89 2.81
C LEU A 107 13.85 -5.94 4.26
N VAL A 108 14.94 -5.24 4.55
CA VAL A 108 15.42 -5.01 5.92
C VAL A 108 15.87 -3.57 6.07
N ALA A 109 15.34 -2.86 7.07
CA ALA A 109 15.78 -1.53 7.46
C ALA A 109 15.99 -1.44 8.96
N MET A 110 17.02 -0.71 9.37
CA MET A 110 17.41 -0.57 10.77
C MET A 110 17.64 0.90 11.14
N GLY A 111 17.37 1.23 12.41
CA GLY A 111 17.52 2.59 12.91
C GLY A 111 17.85 2.64 14.41
N GLU A 112 18.45 3.75 14.85
CA GLU A 112 18.71 4.00 16.27
C GLU A 112 17.43 4.36 17.00
N ILE A 113 17.26 3.81 18.19
CA ILE A 113 16.12 4.14 19.06
C ILE A 113 16.40 5.47 19.80
N ASN A 114 16.24 6.57 19.09
CA ASN A 114 16.63 7.91 19.53
C ASN A 114 15.45 8.89 19.73
N HIS A 115 14.21 8.45 19.53
CA HIS A 115 13.02 9.29 19.59
C HIS A 115 12.02 8.79 20.65
N SER A 116 11.25 9.71 21.23
CA SER A 116 10.24 9.37 22.24
C SER A 116 8.85 9.67 21.67
N VAL A 117 8.00 8.64 21.60
CA VAL A 117 6.57 8.81 21.30
C VAL A 117 5.79 8.72 22.61
N ARG A 118 4.93 9.70 22.84
CA ARG A 118 4.02 9.73 23.98
C ARG A 118 2.63 9.35 23.51
N VAL A 119 2.06 8.31 24.11
CA VAL A 119 0.67 7.91 23.90
C VAL A 119 -0.08 8.14 25.20
N SER A 120 -1.18 8.89 25.11
CA SER A 120 -2.02 9.19 26.26
C SER A 120 -3.39 8.60 26.03
N GLY A 121 -3.80 7.67 26.88
CA GLY A 121 -5.15 7.14 26.95
C GLY A 121 -5.92 7.76 28.11
N ALA A 122 -7.23 7.50 28.18
CA ALA A 122 -8.07 8.00 29.28
C ALA A 122 -7.59 7.56 30.67
N ALA A 123 -6.95 6.39 30.76
CA ALA A 123 -6.52 5.79 32.02
C ALA A 123 -4.98 5.67 32.18
N PHE A 124 -4.20 6.03 31.16
CA PHE A 124 -2.75 5.81 31.19
C PHE A 124 -1.98 6.83 30.35
N ASN A 125 -0.71 7.03 30.69
CA ASN A 125 0.26 7.72 29.86
C ASN A 125 1.43 6.77 29.63
N LEU A 126 1.71 6.45 28.37
CA LEU A 126 2.84 5.63 27.97
C LEU A 126 3.83 6.48 27.19
N THR A 127 5.12 6.36 27.51
CA THR A 127 6.19 6.93 26.68
C THR A 127 7.07 5.78 26.21
N ALA A 128 7.18 5.62 24.90
CA ALA A 128 7.99 4.58 24.29
C ALA A 128 9.16 5.22 23.53
N LYS A 129 10.29 4.52 23.54
CA LYS A 129 11.48 4.88 22.75
C LYS A 129 11.42 4.13 21.43
N VAL A 130 11.51 4.86 20.32
CA VAL A 130 11.40 4.34 18.96
C VAL A 130 12.49 4.95 18.07
N ALA A 131 12.68 4.41 16.86
CA ALA A 131 13.55 5.04 15.89
C ALA A 131 12.82 6.15 15.15
N LYS A 132 13.42 7.33 15.01
CA LYS A 132 12.87 8.39 14.14
C LYS A 132 13.05 8.05 12.66
N THR A 133 14.15 7.38 12.34
CA THR A 133 14.51 7.04 10.97
C THR A 133 15.11 5.64 10.95
N LEU A 134 14.71 4.83 9.99
CA LEU A 134 15.33 3.54 9.67
C LEU A 134 15.77 3.57 8.21
N THR A 135 16.92 3.00 7.91
CA THR A 135 17.44 2.90 6.54
C THR A 135 17.81 1.47 6.24
N GLY A 136 17.67 1.08 4.98
CA GLY A 136 17.79 -0.32 4.61
C GLY A 136 17.88 -0.56 3.11
N THR A 137 17.67 -1.81 2.77
CA THR A 137 17.70 -2.29 1.39
C THR A 137 16.52 -3.23 1.16
N SER A 138 15.92 -3.10 -0.02
CA SER A 138 14.99 -4.08 -0.58
C SER A 138 15.66 -4.78 -1.76
N VAL A 139 15.42 -6.08 -1.88
CA VAL A 139 15.86 -6.91 -3.00
C VAL A 139 14.64 -7.64 -3.52
N THR A 140 14.46 -7.64 -4.83
CA THR A 140 13.34 -8.32 -5.50
C THR A 140 13.85 -9.06 -6.73
N ALA A 141 13.31 -10.23 -6.99
CA ALA A 141 13.58 -11.01 -8.19
C ALA A 141 12.33 -11.77 -8.63
N ASP A 142 12.12 -11.92 -9.92
CA ASP A 142 11.10 -12.77 -10.54
C ASP A 142 11.68 -13.36 -11.84
N ASP A 143 11.57 -14.68 -12.00
CA ASP A 143 12.16 -15.39 -13.14
C ASP A 143 11.32 -15.21 -14.41
N GLU A 144 9.99 -15.02 -14.32
CA GLU A 144 9.02 -14.90 -15.43
C GLU A 144 9.22 -15.91 -16.60
N SER A 145 10.01 -16.96 -16.39
CA SER A 145 10.50 -17.85 -17.45
C SER A 145 9.45 -18.82 -17.96
N GLU A 146 8.36 -18.95 -17.21
CA GLU A 146 7.20 -19.78 -17.52
C GLU A 146 6.10 -19.02 -18.30
N LEU A 147 6.23 -17.70 -18.48
CA LEU A 147 5.29 -16.91 -19.27
C LEU A 147 5.41 -17.27 -20.76
N THR A 148 4.27 -17.44 -21.43
CA THR A 148 4.24 -17.76 -22.86
C THR A 148 4.67 -16.56 -23.70
N VAL A 149 5.16 -16.82 -24.93
CA VAL A 149 5.61 -15.77 -25.87
C VAL A 149 4.50 -14.78 -26.23
N ASP A 150 3.24 -15.14 -26.02
CA ASP A 150 2.07 -14.29 -26.23
C ASP A 150 1.77 -13.37 -25.02
N GLU A 151 2.29 -13.71 -23.83
CA GLU A 151 2.14 -12.95 -22.57
C GLU A 151 3.32 -11.99 -22.32
N VAL A 152 4.47 -12.26 -22.95
CA VAL A 152 5.67 -11.43 -22.87
C VAL A 152 5.73 -10.52 -24.10
N ASN A 153 5.57 -9.21 -23.91
CA ASN A 153 6.05 -8.24 -24.90
C ASN A 153 7.54 -8.54 -25.12
N GLN A 154 7.89 -9.12 -26.28
CA GLN A 154 9.02 -10.01 -26.60
C GLN A 154 10.47 -9.52 -26.30
N GLU A 155 10.67 -8.50 -25.48
CA GLU A 155 11.96 -7.83 -25.28
C GLU A 155 12.55 -8.02 -23.87
N SER A 156 11.83 -8.62 -22.92
CA SER A 156 12.27 -8.72 -21.53
C SER A 156 11.66 -9.92 -20.82
N ILE A 157 12.50 -10.85 -20.33
CA ILE A 157 12.09 -11.93 -19.42
C ILE A 157 12.76 -11.71 -18.07
N GLY A 158 11.94 -11.69 -17.03
CA GLY A 158 12.39 -11.66 -15.65
C GLY A 158 12.69 -10.25 -15.14
N VAL A 159 12.54 -10.10 -13.83
CA VAL A 159 12.73 -8.86 -13.09
C VAL A 159 13.75 -9.10 -12.00
N ALA A 160 14.73 -8.21 -11.84
CA ALA A 160 15.63 -8.26 -10.68
C ALA A 160 16.07 -6.86 -10.27
N GLY A 161 16.00 -6.56 -8.99
CA GLY A 161 16.19 -5.20 -8.49
C GLY A 161 16.69 -5.11 -7.06
N ILE A 162 17.38 -4.01 -6.80
CA ILE A 162 17.81 -3.57 -5.48
C ILE A 162 17.39 -2.11 -5.32
N SER A 163 16.69 -1.79 -4.23
CA SER A 163 16.38 -0.42 -3.85
C SER A 163 16.90 -0.08 -2.46
N ALA A 164 17.31 1.18 -2.28
CA ALA A 164 17.55 1.74 -0.97
C ALA A 164 16.21 2.17 -0.40
N VAL A 165 15.92 1.80 0.84
CA VAL A 165 14.67 2.17 1.52
C VAL A 165 14.96 3.01 2.75
N LYS A 166 14.09 3.98 3.00
CA LYS A 166 14.15 4.86 4.16
C LYS A 166 12.75 4.98 4.76
N PHE A 167 12.67 4.69 6.05
CA PHE A 167 11.47 4.88 6.85
C PHE A 167 11.68 6.08 7.77
N THR A 168 10.75 7.02 7.76
CA THR A 168 10.75 8.17 8.67
C THR A 168 9.47 8.14 9.48
N LEU A 169 9.57 8.25 10.81
CA LEU A 169 8.41 8.30 11.67
C LEU A 169 7.53 9.49 11.27
N ASP A 170 6.30 9.21 10.86
CA ASP A 170 5.30 10.25 10.62
C ASP A 170 4.61 10.54 11.97
N GLU A 171 5.17 11.51 12.67
CA GLU A 171 4.71 11.90 14.01
C GLU A 171 3.24 12.34 13.99
N ARG A 172 2.79 13.01 12.92
CA ARG A 172 1.42 13.48 12.77
C ARG A 172 0.46 12.31 12.62
N GLU A 173 0.78 11.36 11.76
CA GLU A 173 -0.07 10.19 11.55
C GLU A 173 -0.07 9.24 12.75
N THR A 174 1.10 9.07 13.37
CA THR A 174 1.25 8.32 14.62
C THR A 174 0.40 8.93 15.73
N GLU A 175 0.45 10.25 15.93
CA GLU A 175 -0.35 10.94 16.93
C GLU A 175 -1.85 10.86 16.61
N ARG A 176 -2.24 11.07 15.35
CA ARG A 176 -3.63 10.98 14.88
C ARG A 176 -4.21 9.60 15.16
N ALA A 177 -3.52 8.53 14.78
CA ALA A 177 -3.98 7.16 14.98
C ALA A 177 -4.08 6.82 16.47
N ASN A 178 -3.06 7.16 17.27
CA ASN A 178 -3.05 6.88 18.71
C ASN A 178 -4.10 7.67 19.48
N LYS A 179 -4.35 8.94 19.10
CA LYS A 179 -5.39 9.78 19.72
C LYS A 179 -6.79 9.23 19.47
N ASN A 180 -7.01 8.66 18.29
CA ASN A 180 -8.28 8.03 17.92
C ASN A 180 -8.41 6.59 18.45
N GLY A 181 -7.33 6.03 19.02
CA GLY A 181 -7.32 4.66 19.53
C GLY A 181 -7.41 3.60 18.42
N ASN A 182 -6.91 3.92 17.22
CA ASN A 182 -6.97 3.07 16.04
C ASN A 182 -6.09 1.83 16.20
N SER A 183 -6.59 0.67 15.77
CA SER A 183 -5.76 -0.51 15.51
C SER A 183 -4.83 -0.29 14.31
N VAL A 184 -3.95 -1.26 14.02
CA VAL A 184 -3.08 -1.22 12.83
C VAL A 184 -3.94 -1.15 11.57
N GLU A 185 -4.95 -2.00 11.48
CA GLU A 185 -5.87 -2.09 10.35
C GLU A 185 -6.64 -0.78 10.18
N GLN A 186 -7.21 -0.24 11.26
CA GLN A 186 -7.94 1.04 11.21
C GLN A 186 -7.04 2.21 10.83
N ALA A 187 -5.77 2.21 11.24
CA ALA A 187 -4.81 3.23 10.85
C ALA A 187 -4.44 3.11 9.37
N VAL A 188 -4.31 1.89 8.83
CA VAL A 188 -4.11 1.65 7.39
C VAL A 188 -5.31 2.15 6.58
N GLU A 189 -6.53 1.81 6.98
CA GLU A 189 -7.76 2.28 6.30
C GLU A 189 -7.84 3.80 6.24
N VAL A 190 -7.47 4.50 7.32
CA VAL A 190 -7.41 5.97 7.33
C VAL A 190 -6.35 6.51 6.35
N LEU A 191 -5.24 5.80 6.15
CA LEU A 191 -4.21 6.18 5.19
C LEU A 191 -4.65 5.91 3.74
N LYS A 192 -5.36 4.80 3.48
CA LYS A 192 -5.95 4.51 2.16
C LYS A 192 -6.91 5.61 1.72
N LEU A 193 -7.86 5.98 2.58
CA LEU A 193 -8.80 7.08 2.32
C LEU A 193 -8.09 8.42 2.05
N GLU A 194 -6.95 8.66 2.69
CA GLU A 194 -6.14 9.86 2.45
C GLU A 194 -5.43 9.81 1.09
N LEU A 195 -4.94 8.64 0.67
CA LEU A 195 -4.36 8.43 -0.67
C LEU A 195 -5.43 8.57 -1.76
N GLU A 196 -6.61 7.98 -1.59
CA GLU A 196 -7.73 8.11 -2.53
C GLU A 196 -8.16 9.56 -2.72
N ARG A 197 -8.24 10.33 -1.62
CA ARG A 197 -8.49 11.78 -1.69
C ARG A 197 -7.40 12.55 -2.44
N GLN A 198 -6.18 12.02 -2.51
CA GLN A 198 -5.08 12.57 -3.29
C GLN A 198 -5.06 12.05 -4.74
N GLY A 199 -6.07 11.27 -5.13
CA GLY A 199 -6.25 10.72 -6.47
C GLY A 199 -5.46 9.45 -6.74
N TYR A 200 -5.08 8.69 -5.71
CA TYR A 200 -4.52 7.34 -5.90
C TYR A 200 -5.63 6.30 -6.04
N VAL A 201 -5.39 5.30 -6.90
CA VAL A 201 -6.28 4.15 -7.13
C VAL A 201 -5.74 2.91 -6.40
N ASN A 202 -6.63 2.09 -5.84
CA ASN A 202 -6.26 0.84 -5.17
C ASN A 202 -5.99 -0.26 -6.22
N LEU A 203 -4.83 -0.92 -6.16
CA LEU A 203 -4.47 -2.03 -7.05
C LEU A 203 -4.84 -3.41 -6.48
N ASN A 204 -5.24 -3.50 -5.20
CA ASN A 204 -5.71 -4.75 -4.60
C ASN A 204 -7.14 -5.10 -5.01
N GLU A 205 -7.93 -4.07 -5.29
CA GLU A 205 -9.23 -4.18 -5.92
C GLU A 205 -8.90 -4.26 -7.41
N GLY A 206 -8.81 -5.48 -7.95
CA GLY A 206 -8.72 -5.63 -9.40
C GLY A 206 -9.86 -4.85 -10.06
N ASP A 207 -9.66 -4.41 -11.30
CA ASP A 207 -10.68 -3.73 -12.11
C ASP A 207 -11.94 -4.63 -12.21
N ASP A 208 -12.78 -4.61 -11.19
CA ASP A 208 -14.17 -5.10 -11.17
C ASP A 208 -15.10 -4.00 -11.75
N ASP A 209 -14.53 -3.03 -12.47
CA ASP A 209 -15.25 -2.17 -13.39
C ASP A 209 -15.54 -2.98 -14.66
N ASP A 210 -16.35 -4.04 -14.50
CA ASP A 210 -17.36 -4.41 -15.50
C ASP A 210 -18.36 -3.24 -15.56
N ASP A 211 -17.93 -2.12 -16.13
CA ASP A 211 -18.83 -1.12 -16.68
C ASP A 211 -19.53 -1.81 -17.87
N GLU A 212 -20.60 -2.54 -17.56
CA GLU A 212 -21.71 -2.77 -18.48
C GLU A 212 -22.26 -1.38 -18.88
N ASP A 213 -21.58 -0.71 -19.80
CA ASP A 213 -22.11 0.43 -20.52
C ASP A 213 -23.34 -0.07 -21.30
N GLU A 214 -24.51 0.15 -20.70
CA GLU A 214 -25.81 0.03 -21.32
C GLU A 214 -25.80 0.76 -22.67
N GLU A 215 -26.17 0.06 -23.74
CA GLU A 215 -26.44 0.65 -25.06
C GLU A 215 -27.58 1.68 -24.95
N GLU A 216 -27.28 2.94 -24.66
CA GLU A 216 -28.23 4.03 -24.91
C GLU A 216 -28.22 4.34 -26.41
N GLN A 217 -29.08 3.63 -27.15
CA GLN A 217 -29.50 4.01 -28.49
C GLN A 217 -30.18 5.38 -28.45
N ILE A 218 -29.42 6.44 -28.71
CA ILE A 218 -30.00 7.73 -29.01
C ILE A 218 -30.41 7.73 -30.50
N GLU A 219 -31.65 7.31 -30.77
CA GLU A 219 -32.39 7.78 -31.94
C GLU A 219 -32.57 9.30 -31.83
N VAL A 220 -31.76 10.09 -32.54
CA VAL A 220 -32.15 11.46 -32.90
C VAL A 220 -32.67 11.45 -34.32
N SER A 221 -33.99 11.41 -34.38
CA SER A 221 -34.81 11.70 -35.55
C SER A 221 -34.53 13.11 -36.08
N GLU A 222 -34.65 13.23 -37.39
CA GLU A 222 -34.47 14.40 -38.24
C GLU A 222 -35.02 15.72 -37.65
N LEU A 223 -34.20 16.79 -37.69
CA LEU A 223 -34.71 18.16 -37.82
C LEU A 223 -33.66 19.12 -38.40
N ASN A 224 -33.53 19.06 -39.72
CA ASN A 224 -33.69 20.20 -40.63
C ASN A 224 -33.06 21.53 -40.20
N PHE A 225 -31.84 21.84 -40.66
CA PHE A 225 -31.42 23.23 -40.84
C PHE A 225 -30.69 23.45 -42.16
N ARG A 226 -31.17 24.49 -42.85
CA ARG A 226 -30.91 24.84 -44.25
C ARG A 226 -29.47 25.24 -44.48
N GLY A 227 -29.01 24.90 -45.68
CA GLY A 227 -27.64 25.07 -46.13
C GLY A 227 -27.16 26.49 -46.32
N THR A 228 -25.84 26.57 -46.51
CA THR A 228 -25.23 27.52 -47.43
C THR A 228 -23.97 26.87 -47.99
N GLU A 229 -23.92 26.74 -49.31
CA GLU A 229 -22.74 26.41 -50.11
C GLU A 229 -21.56 27.32 -49.74
N ILE A 230 -20.36 26.73 -49.59
CA ILE A 230 -19.13 27.40 -50.03
C ILE A 230 -18.28 26.39 -50.78
N THR A 231 -17.87 26.84 -51.95
CA THR A 231 -17.32 26.13 -53.10
C THR A 231 -15.85 25.75 -52.94
N THR A 232 -15.54 24.54 -53.38
CA THR A 232 -14.19 24.05 -53.70
C THR A 232 -13.74 24.71 -55.00
N ASP A 233 -12.77 25.62 -54.97
CA ASP A 233 -11.89 25.96 -56.10
C ASP A 233 -10.84 27.00 -55.66
N ASP A 234 -9.61 26.54 -55.41
CA ASP A 234 -8.35 27.22 -55.80
C ASP A 234 -7.17 26.27 -55.45
N VAL A 235 -6.67 25.47 -56.40
CA VAL A 235 -5.65 25.82 -57.41
C VAL A 235 -4.20 25.68 -56.87
N LEU A 236 -3.61 24.54 -57.22
CA LEU A 236 -2.25 24.31 -57.75
C LEU A 236 -1.00 24.92 -57.05
N ALA A 237 -0.11 24.03 -56.62
CA ALA A 237 1.33 24.24 -56.38
C ALA A 237 2.08 24.66 -57.69
N PRO A 238 3.36 25.15 -57.70
CA PRO A 238 4.53 24.36 -57.28
C PRO A 238 5.82 25.11 -56.79
N VAL A 239 6.70 24.34 -56.15
CA VAL A 239 8.18 24.25 -56.30
C VAL A 239 9.00 25.51 -56.66
N GLY A 240 9.92 25.85 -55.75
CA GLY A 240 11.19 26.56 -56.01
C GLY A 240 11.88 26.77 -54.66
N GLY A 241 13.14 26.46 -54.39
CA GLY A 241 14.33 26.32 -55.22
C GLY A 241 15.47 26.91 -54.39
N MET A 242 16.53 26.11 -54.16
CA MET A 242 17.76 26.45 -53.43
C MET A 242 18.28 27.87 -53.62
N ARG A 243 18.80 28.49 -52.54
CA ARG A 243 20.14 29.11 -52.55
C ARG A 243 20.82 28.94 -51.19
N ARG A 244 22.14 28.75 -51.31
CA ARG A 244 23.17 28.62 -50.26
C ARG A 244 23.30 29.89 -49.43
#